data_AF-A0A9W8F025-F1
#
_entry.id   AF-A0A9W8F025-F1
#
_cell.length_a   1.000
_cell.length_b   1.000
_cell.length_c   1.000
_cell.angle_alpha   90.00
_cell.angle_beta   90.00
_cell.angle_gamma   90.00
#
_symmetry.space_group_name_H-M   'P 1'
#
loop_
_entity.id
_entity.type
_entity.pdbx_description
1 polymer ?
#
loop_
_entity_poly.entity_id
_entity_poly.type
_entity_poly.pdbx_seq_one_letter_code
_entity_poly.pdbx_strand_id
1 'polypeptide(L)'
;MSLPMSTTSSATKGAVFDFALTPADIERRAFKIESMMREDVYRAVRAVFDNSDEMASLGPEDRRLVEKMELEFRRHGLALDEDKREHLRKIKTRISELEIKFSRSINEGDGQAVLTRDELEGLPSDFFEGRATEVVDGQEGF
;
A
#
# COMPACT_ATOMS: atom_id res chain seq x y z
N MET A 1 -23.53 40.54 8.31
CA MET A 1 -23.89 39.34 7.51
C MET A 1 -22.62 38.55 7.28
N SER A 2 -22.34 37.57 8.15
CA SER A 2 -21.18 36.68 8.02
C SER A 2 -21.68 35.36 7.46
N LEU A 3 -21.13 34.93 6.32
CA LEU A 3 -21.46 33.65 5.70
C LEU A 3 -20.68 32.52 6.40
N PRO A 4 -21.27 31.34 6.60
CA PRO A 4 -20.60 30.23 7.27
C PRO A 4 -19.54 29.60 6.36
N MET A 5 -18.28 29.57 6.81
CA MET A 5 -17.23 28.71 6.29
C MET A 5 -17.51 27.26 6.75
N SER A 6 -18.34 26.56 5.98
CA SER A 6 -18.47 25.12 6.08
C SER A 6 -18.08 24.52 4.73
N THR A 7 -17.36 23.40 4.76
CA THR A 7 -16.98 22.51 3.63
C THR A 7 -15.65 22.79 2.90
N THR A 8 -14.50 22.51 3.53
CA THR A 8 -13.24 22.28 2.78
C THR A 8 -12.41 21.07 3.22
N SER A 9 -12.68 20.44 4.37
CA SER A 9 -11.87 19.31 4.84
C SER A 9 -12.10 18.01 4.05
N SER A 10 -13.33 17.75 3.57
CA SER A 10 -13.64 16.54 2.79
C SER A 10 -13.01 16.57 1.38
N ALA A 11 -12.99 17.74 0.74
CA ALA A 11 -12.45 17.91 -0.62
C ALA A 11 -10.93 17.67 -0.71
N THR A 12 -10.17 17.93 0.36
CA THR A 12 -8.72 17.72 0.39
C THR A 12 -8.34 16.25 0.62
N LYS A 13 -9.12 15.50 1.41
CA LYS A 13 -8.88 14.05 1.59
C LYS A 13 -9.00 13.27 0.27
N GLY A 14 -10.01 13.57 -0.55
CA GLY A 14 -10.19 12.95 -1.86
C GLY A 14 -9.03 13.24 -2.83
N ALA A 15 -8.57 14.49 -2.88
CA ALA A 15 -7.46 14.90 -3.76
C ALA A 15 -6.10 14.28 -3.36
N VAL A 16 -5.84 14.08 -2.06
CA VAL A 16 -4.61 13.43 -1.58
C VAL A 16 -4.66 11.91 -1.83
N PHE A 17 -5.83 11.28 -1.81
CA PHE A 17 -5.99 9.87 -2.17
C PHE A 17 -5.74 9.62 -3.67
N ASP A 18 -6.31 10.45 -4.54
CA ASP A 18 -6.03 10.42 -5.99
C ASP A 18 -4.54 10.67 -6.28
N PHE A 19 -3.86 11.44 -5.43
CA PHE A 19 -2.42 11.68 -5.54
C PHE A 19 -1.56 10.47 -5.13
N ALA A 20 -2.04 9.62 -4.21
CA ALA A 20 -1.27 8.48 -3.68
C ALA A 20 -1.19 7.27 -4.64
N LEU A 21 -2.07 7.21 -5.65
CA LEU A 21 -2.07 6.19 -6.70
C LEU A 21 -2.32 6.86 -8.04
N THR A 22 -1.31 7.57 -8.53
CA THR A 22 -1.39 8.10 -9.89
C THR A 22 -1.60 6.95 -10.89
N PRO A 23 -2.26 7.19 -12.05
CA PRO A 23 -2.36 6.19 -13.11
C PRO A 23 -1.01 5.57 -13.49
N ALA A 24 0.06 6.38 -13.47
CA ALA A 24 1.43 5.92 -13.71
C ALA A 24 1.94 4.93 -12.65
N ASP A 25 1.57 5.07 -11.37
CA ASP A 25 1.93 4.11 -10.32
C ASP A 25 1.22 2.77 -10.51
N ILE A 26 -0.02 2.78 -10.99
CA ILE A 26 -0.79 1.58 -11.30
C ILE A 26 -0.13 0.84 -12.48
N GLU A 27 0.16 1.55 -13.58
CA GLU A 27 0.84 1.00 -14.75
C GLU A 27 2.23 0.43 -14.40
N ARG A 28 3.04 1.18 -13.63
CA ARG A 28 4.36 0.72 -13.18
C ARG A 28 4.25 -0.58 -12.36
N ARG A 29 3.25 -0.69 -11.49
CA ARG A 29 3.03 -1.90 -10.69
C ARG A 29 2.60 -3.09 -11.56
N ALA A 30 1.71 -2.87 -12.51
CA ALA A 30 1.29 -3.90 -13.47
C ALA A 30 2.49 -4.39 -14.30
N PHE A 31 3.26 -3.47 -14.88
CA PHE A 31 4.47 -3.79 -15.64
C PHE A 31 5.49 -4.59 -14.81
N LYS A 32 5.69 -4.22 -13.54
CA LYS A 32 6.59 -4.96 -12.64
C LYS A 32 6.12 -6.39 -12.42
N ILE A 33 4.81 -6.62 -12.23
CA ILE A 33 4.26 -7.96 -12.06
C ILE A 33 4.47 -8.79 -13.34
N GLU A 34 4.11 -8.24 -14.49
CA GLU A 34 4.26 -8.90 -15.79
C GLU A 34 5.72 -9.30 -16.05
N SER A 35 6.65 -8.37 -15.84
CA SER A 35 8.08 -8.62 -16.00
C SER A 35 8.61 -9.74 -15.09
N MET A 36 8.10 -9.85 -13.86
CA MET A 36 8.49 -10.90 -12.91
C MET A 36 7.81 -12.26 -13.18
N MET A 37 6.81 -12.31 -14.05
CA MET A 37 6.12 -13.55 -14.46
C MET A 37 6.66 -14.14 -15.77
N ARG A 38 7.68 -13.52 -16.36
CA ARG A 38 8.30 -13.98 -17.61
C ARG A 38 9.07 -15.29 -17.43
N GLU A 39 8.46 -16.38 -17.86
CA GLU A 39 9.07 -17.72 -17.82
C GLU A 39 10.34 -17.84 -18.67
N ASP A 40 10.37 -17.16 -19.82
CA ASP A 40 11.49 -17.17 -20.74
C ASP A 40 12.75 -16.58 -20.09
N VAL A 41 12.60 -15.43 -19.42
CA VAL A 41 13.68 -14.79 -18.65
C VAL A 41 14.09 -15.67 -17.49
N TYR A 42 13.13 -16.28 -16.79
CA TYR A 42 13.42 -17.18 -15.68
C TYR A 42 14.23 -18.40 -16.12
N ARG A 43 13.90 -19.02 -17.25
CA ARG A 43 14.65 -20.15 -17.81
C ARG A 43 16.09 -19.76 -18.11
N ALA A 44 16.33 -18.56 -18.65
CA ALA A 44 17.67 -18.06 -18.91
C ALA A 44 18.49 -17.86 -17.62
N VAL A 45 17.90 -17.22 -16.60
CA VAL A 45 18.55 -17.03 -15.30
C VAL A 45 18.84 -18.37 -14.63
N ARG A 46 17.89 -19.31 -14.70
CA ARG A 46 18.04 -20.64 -14.11
C ARG A 46 19.11 -21.48 -14.81
N ALA A 47 19.24 -21.37 -16.13
CA ALA A 47 20.31 -22.04 -16.87
C ALA A 47 21.70 -21.64 -16.39
N VAL A 48 21.92 -20.35 -16.13
CA VAL A 48 23.18 -19.85 -15.55
C VAL A 48 23.32 -20.30 -14.09
N PHE A 49 22.26 -20.16 -13.29
CA PHE A 49 22.27 -20.49 -11.87
C PHE A 49 22.57 -21.99 -11.59
N ASP A 50 22.01 -22.90 -12.40
CA ASP A 50 22.19 -24.34 -12.25
C ASP A 50 23.56 -24.80 -12.80
N ASN A 51 24.22 -23.99 -13.64
CA ASN A 51 25.55 -24.28 -14.18
C ASN A 51 26.65 -23.83 -13.21
N SER A 52 27.21 -24.81 -12.49
CA SER A 52 28.26 -24.56 -11.48
C SER A 52 29.53 -23.94 -12.07
N ASP A 53 29.90 -24.29 -13.30
CA ASP A 53 31.11 -23.76 -13.96
C ASP A 53 30.91 -22.30 -14.37
N GLU A 54 29.73 -21.96 -14.90
CA GLU A 54 29.38 -20.57 -15.21
C GLU A 54 29.32 -19.73 -13.94
N MET A 55 28.64 -20.20 -12.90
CA MET A 55 28.57 -19.52 -11.60
C MET A 55 29.96 -19.30 -10.99
N ALA A 56 30.86 -20.28 -11.12
CA ALA A 56 32.24 -20.17 -10.65
C ALA A 56 33.05 -19.11 -11.42
N SER A 57 32.76 -18.93 -12.71
CA SER A 57 33.44 -17.96 -13.59
C SER A 57 33.02 -16.49 -13.35
N LEU A 58 31.85 -16.26 -12.75
CA LEU A 58 31.32 -14.92 -12.49
C LEU A 58 32.07 -14.20 -11.36
N GLY A 59 32.15 -12.87 -11.49
CA GLY A 59 32.59 -12.00 -10.40
C GLY A 59 31.62 -12.04 -9.20
N PRO A 60 32.05 -11.57 -8.01
CA PRO A 60 31.22 -11.62 -6.80
C PRO A 60 29.87 -10.91 -6.92
N GLU A 61 29.84 -9.76 -7.61
CA GLU A 61 28.62 -8.97 -7.81
C GLU A 61 27.65 -9.67 -8.77
N ASP A 62 28.15 -10.12 -9.92
CA ASP A 62 27.34 -10.82 -10.93
C ASP A 62 26.76 -12.13 -10.37
N ARG A 63 27.56 -12.89 -9.61
CA ARG A 63 27.07 -14.09 -8.93
C ARG A 63 25.92 -13.76 -7.98
N ARG A 64 26.09 -12.72 -7.17
CA ARG A 64 25.03 -12.25 -6.25
C ARG A 64 23.79 -11.79 -7.01
N LEU A 65 23.95 -11.15 -8.17
CA LEU A 65 22.84 -10.74 -9.01
C LEU A 65 22.05 -11.97 -9.50
N VAL A 66 22.72 -12.98 -10.04
CA VAL A 66 22.07 -14.22 -10.51
C VAL A 66 21.33 -14.93 -9.37
N GLU A 67 21.96 -15.07 -8.20
CA GLU A 67 21.33 -15.64 -7.00
C GLU A 67 20.08 -14.86 -6.55
N LYS A 68 20.14 -13.53 -6.60
CA LYS A 68 19.00 -12.67 -6.24
C LYS A 68 17.88 -12.78 -7.25
N MET A 69 18.20 -12.80 -8.54
CA MET A 69 17.20 -12.96 -9.60
C MET A 69 16.51 -14.32 -9.50
N GLU A 70 17.25 -15.42 -9.33
CA GLU A 70 16.66 -16.76 -9.13
C GLU A 70 15.70 -16.77 -7.93
N LEU A 71 16.17 -16.24 -6.79
CA LEU A 71 15.39 -16.20 -5.56
C LEU A 71 14.09 -15.41 -5.74
N GLU A 72 14.16 -14.25 -6.39
CA GLU A 72 12.98 -13.42 -6.69
C GLU A 72 11.99 -14.20 -7.58
N PHE A 73 12.43 -14.77 -8.70
CA PHE A 73 11.55 -15.55 -9.59
C PHE A 73 10.93 -16.76 -8.89
N ARG A 74 11.69 -17.44 -8.03
CA ARG A 74 11.20 -18.57 -7.24
C ARG A 74 10.15 -18.14 -6.22
N ARG A 75 10.35 -17.02 -5.52
CA ARG A 75 9.34 -16.39 -4.63
C ARG A 75 8.12 -15.91 -5.40
N HIS A 76 8.33 -15.52 -6.65
CA HIS A 76 7.27 -15.16 -7.56
C HIS A 76 6.45 -16.37 -8.03
N GLY A 77 6.96 -17.60 -7.86
CA GLY A 77 6.26 -18.85 -8.09
C GLY A 77 6.55 -19.48 -9.45
N LEU A 78 7.55 -18.98 -10.19
CA LEU A 78 7.91 -19.55 -11.49
C LEU A 78 8.54 -20.94 -11.39
N ALA A 79 9.08 -21.29 -10.23
CA ALA A 79 9.56 -22.65 -9.92
C ALA A 79 8.43 -23.67 -9.68
N LEU A 80 7.19 -23.21 -9.51
CA LEU A 80 6.04 -24.06 -9.20
C LEU A 80 5.39 -24.60 -10.47
N ASP A 81 4.75 -25.76 -10.34
CA ASP A 81 3.83 -26.30 -11.35
C ASP A 81 2.67 -25.33 -11.60
N GLU A 82 2.06 -25.41 -12.79
CA GLU A 82 1.07 -24.43 -13.24
C GLU A 82 -0.13 -24.30 -12.28
N ASP A 83 -0.65 -25.41 -11.76
CA ASP A 83 -1.77 -25.41 -10.81
C ASP A 83 -1.45 -24.63 -9.53
N LYS A 84 -0.23 -24.79 -9.01
CA LYS A 84 0.24 -24.08 -7.80
C LYS A 84 0.51 -22.62 -8.11
N ARG A 85 0.99 -22.31 -9.31
CA ARG A 85 1.23 -20.93 -9.77
C ARG A 85 -0.08 -20.16 -9.94
N GLU A 86 -1.11 -20.78 -10.49
CA GLU A 86 -2.45 -20.21 -10.58
C GLU A 86 -3.05 -19.98 -9.19
N HIS A 87 -2.87 -20.92 -8.26
CA HIS A 87 -3.29 -20.71 -6.87
C HIS A 87 -2.57 -19.53 -6.21
N LEU A 88 -1.25 -19.42 -6.40
CA LEU A 88 -0.45 -18.29 -5.90
C LEU A 88 -0.91 -16.96 -6.49
N ARG A 89 -1.24 -16.93 -7.79
CA ARG A 89 -1.79 -15.75 -8.48
C ARG A 89 -3.08 -15.28 -7.82
N LYS A 90 -4.03 -16.20 -7.56
CA LYS A 90 -5.29 -15.90 -6.85
C LYS A 90 -5.05 -15.33 -5.45
N ILE A 91 -4.13 -15.92 -4.68
CA ILE A 91 -3.78 -15.41 -3.34
C ILE A 91 -3.23 -13.99 -3.43
N LYS A 92 -2.27 -13.73 -4.34
CA LYS A 92 -1.66 -12.41 -4.51
C LYS A 92 -2.69 -11.34 -4.91
N THR A 93 -3.57 -11.66 -5.87
CA THR A 93 -4.67 -10.77 -6.24
C THR A 93 -5.55 -10.44 -5.04
N ARG A 94 -5.92 -11.46 -4.26
CA ARG A 94 -6.77 -11.25 -3.07
C ARG A 94 -6.08 -10.38 -2.02
N ILE A 95 -4.78 -10.55 -1.79
CA ILE A 95 -4.01 -9.71 -0.89
C ILE A 95 -4.04 -8.25 -1.36
N SER A 96 -3.75 -7.98 -2.63
CA SER A 96 -3.78 -6.61 -3.17
C SER A 96 -5.16 -5.96 -3.05
N GLU A 97 -6.24 -6.70 -3.31
CA GLU A 97 -7.61 -6.21 -3.09
C GLU A 97 -7.85 -5.83 -1.62
N LEU A 98 -7.41 -6.69 -0.69
CA LEU A 98 -7.58 -6.46 0.75
C LEU A 98 -6.76 -5.27 1.24
N GLU A 99 -5.53 -5.09 0.76
CA GLU A 99 -4.68 -3.94 1.07
C GLU A 99 -5.32 -2.63 0.60
N ILE A 100 -5.84 -2.60 -0.63
CA ILE A 100 -6.55 -1.43 -1.16
C ILE A 100 -7.80 -1.14 -0.31
N LYS A 101 -8.61 -2.16 -0.03
CA LYS A 101 -9.84 -2.01 0.77
C LYS A 101 -9.53 -1.52 2.18
N PHE A 102 -8.49 -2.06 2.82
CA PHE A 102 -8.06 -1.68 4.15
C PHE A 102 -7.60 -0.22 4.18
N SER A 103 -6.72 0.17 3.27
CA SER A 103 -6.24 1.56 3.13
C SER A 103 -7.40 2.52 2.92
N ARG A 104 -8.32 2.18 2.00
CA ARG A 104 -9.53 2.98 1.76
C ARG A 104 -10.37 3.12 3.02
N SER A 105 -10.64 2.01 3.72
CA SER A 105 -11.46 2.00 4.93
C SER A 105 -10.90 2.89 6.05
N ILE A 106 -9.58 2.99 6.19
CA ILE A 106 -8.94 3.86 7.18
C ILE A 106 -9.04 5.33 6.73
N ASN A 107 -8.76 5.60 5.45
CA ASN A 107 -8.71 6.97 4.94
C ASN A 107 -10.09 7.62 4.83
N GLU A 108 -11.10 6.84 4.45
CA GLU A 108 -12.49 7.28 4.36
C GLU A 108 -13.21 7.24 5.72
N GLY A 109 -12.58 6.69 6.76
CA GLY A 109 -13.12 6.72 8.11
C GLY A 109 -13.31 8.15 8.61
N ASP A 110 -14.54 8.45 9.02
CA ASP A 110 -14.97 9.74 9.58
C ASP A 110 -15.48 9.60 11.01
N GLY A 111 -15.14 8.50 11.68
CA GLY A 111 -15.49 8.26 13.08
C GLY A 111 -15.07 9.44 13.97
N GLN A 112 -16.07 10.04 14.62
CA GLN A 112 -15.92 11.15 15.54
C GLN A 112 -16.54 10.77 16.88
N ALA A 113 -16.01 11.34 17.95
CA ALA A 113 -16.60 11.26 19.28
C ALA A 113 -16.69 12.69 19.83
N VAL A 114 -17.85 13.04 20.34
CA VAL A 114 -18.07 14.33 20.99
C VAL A 114 -17.74 14.16 22.47
N LEU A 115 -16.87 15.01 23.00
CA LEU A 115 -16.42 14.97 24.40
C LEU A 115 -16.62 16.33 25.06
N THR A 116 -16.98 16.31 26.34
CA THR A 116 -17.17 17.53 27.14
C THR A 116 -15.84 18.18 27.53
N ARG A 117 -15.89 19.44 27.97
CA ARG A 117 -14.70 20.16 28.45
C ARG A 117 -14.02 19.46 29.63
N ASP A 118 -14.80 18.86 30.52
CA ASP A 118 -14.31 18.17 31.71
C ASP A 118 -13.60 16.86 31.34
N GLU A 119 -14.09 16.14 30.31
CA GLU A 119 -13.43 14.93 29.79
C GLU A 119 -12.12 15.22 29.04
N LEU A 120 -11.91 16.47 28.62
CA LEU A 120 -10.72 16.95 27.91
C LEU A 120 -9.79 17.80 28.81
N GLU A 121 -9.91 17.65 30.13
CA GLU A 121 -9.06 18.35 31.10
C GLU A 121 -7.56 18.05 30.85
N GLY A 122 -6.74 19.11 30.88
CA GLY A 122 -5.29 19.02 30.65
C GLY A 122 -4.84 19.35 29.23
N LEU A 123 -5.77 19.50 28.27
CA LEU A 123 -5.45 20.04 26.94
C LEU A 123 -5.30 21.57 27.00
N PRO A 124 -4.31 22.16 26.27
CA PRO A 124 -4.13 23.59 26.25
C PRO A 124 -5.30 24.30 25.54
N SER A 125 -5.52 25.59 25.85
CA SER A 125 -6.73 26.32 25.43
C SER A 125 -6.84 26.49 23.91
N ASP A 126 -5.71 26.56 23.22
CA ASP A 126 -5.60 26.65 21.75
C ASP A 126 -6.12 25.41 21.04
N PHE A 127 -6.13 24.24 21.71
CA PHE A 127 -6.70 23.01 21.16
C PHE A 127 -8.17 23.16 20.78
N PHE A 128 -8.93 23.97 21.51
CA PHE A 128 -10.38 24.14 21.31
C PHE A 128 -10.71 25.16 20.22
N GLU A 129 -9.74 25.95 19.77
CA GLU A 129 -9.96 26.98 18.76
C GLU A 129 -10.24 26.36 17.38
N GLY A 130 -11.35 26.77 16.75
CA GLY A 130 -11.72 26.32 15.41
C GLY A 130 -12.27 24.89 15.31
N ARG A 131 -12.53 24.22 16.45
CA ARG A 131 -13.25 22.94 16.48
C ARG A 131 -14.76 23.15 16.33
N ALA A 132 -15.43 22.14 15.76
CA ALA A 132 -16.88 22.09 15.78
C ALA A 132 -17.35 21.84 17.22
N THR A 133 -18.47 22.45 17.62
CA THR A 133 -19.06 22.23 18.94
C THR A 133 -20.49 21.73 18.80
N GLU A 134 -20.88 20.84 19.72
CA GLU A 134 -22.22 20.27 19.81
C GLU A 134 -22.67 20.22 21.28
N VAL A 135 -23.94 20.48 21.55
CA VAL A 135 -24.47 20.43 22.93
C VAL A 135 -24.86 19.00 23.25
N VAL A 136 -24.15 18.39 24.20
CA VAL A 136 -24.44 17.04 24.70
C VAL A 136 -24.83 17.17 26.18
N ASP A 137 -26.03 16.70 26.54
CA ASP A 137 -26.57 16.72 27.91
C ASP A 137 -26.53 18.10 28.61
N GLY A 138 -26.69 19.17 27.82
CA GLY A 138 -26.71 20.56 28.33
C GLY A 138 -25.32 21.16 28.58
N GLN A 139 -24.26 20.44 28.21
CA GLN A 139 -22.87 20.91 28.24
C GLN A 139 -22.33 21.08 26.81
N GLU A 140 -21.37 21.98 26.64
CA GLU A 140 -20.68 22.17 25.36
C GLU A 140 -19.66 21.04 25.15
N GLY A 141 -19.86 20.27 24.10
CA GLY A 141 -18.97 19.22 23.61
C GLY A 141 -18.18 19.66 22.38
N PHE A 142 -17.00 19.09 22.19
CA PHE A 142 -16.05 19.33 21.10
C PHE A 142 -15.73 18.07 20.31
#